data_AF-A0A920RC53-F1
#
_entry.id   AF-A0A920RC53-F1
#
_cell.length_a   1.000
_cell.length_b   1.000
_cell.length_c   1.000
_cell.angle_alpha   90.00
_cell.angle_beta   90.00
_cell.angle_gamma   90.00
#
_symmetry.space_group_name_H-M   'P 1'
#
loop_
_entity.id
_entity.type
_entity.pdbx_description
1 polymer ?
#
loop_
_entity_poly.entity_id
_entity_poly.type
_entity_poly.pdbx_seq_one_letter_code
_entity_poly.pdbx_strand_id
1 'polypeptide(L)'
;MVTEASCCKLFCAEMVGRVADRAVQIHGGAGYMAEYGIERFYRDVRLFRIYEGTSQIQQLVIARNMMREAVNDVVPWTAVALSLAIQRCIKHRGCGRSVGRHSRSSRRVNLEALRWLTAD
;
A
#
# COMPACT_ATOMS: atom_id res chain seq x y z
N MET A 1 -4.41 0.48 -11.24
CA MET A 1 -5.79 0.92 -11.54
C MET A 1 -6.81 0.58 -10.47
N VAL A 2 -7.14 -0.70 -10.20
CA VAL A 2 -8.22 -1.03 -9.23
C VAL A 2 -7.89 -0.58 -7.80
N THR A 3 -6.63 -0.72 -7.38
CA THR A 3 -6.13 -0.24 -6.08
C THR A 3 -6.28 1.27 -5.90
N GLU A 4 -5.82 2.04 -6.89
CA GLU A 4 -5.84 3.51 -6.86
C GLU A 4 -7.28 4.05 -6.82
N ALA A 5 -8.21 3.43 -7.56
CA ALA A 5 -9.62 3.79 -7.55
C ALA A 5 -10.27 3.56 -6.17
N SER A 6 -10.03 2.39 -5.56
CA SER A 6 -10.50 2.09 -4.21
C SER A 6 -9.91 3.04 -3.16
N CYS A 7 -8.62 3.39 -3.28
CA CYS A 7 -7.98 4.38 -2.41
C CYS A 7 -8.63 5.76 -2.53
N CYS A 8 -8.86 6.23 -3.76
CA CYS A 8 -9.50 7.52 -4.02
C CYS A 8 -10.91 7.58 -3.41
N LYS A 9 -11.73 6.54 -3.65
CA LYS A 9 -13.09 6.47 -3.10
C LYS A 9 -13.11 6.51 -1.58
N LEU A 10 -12.26 5.71 -0.93
CA LEU A 10 -12.14 5.67 0.52
C LEU A 10 -11.74 7.05 1.08
N PHE A 11 -10.75 7.69 0.47
CA PHE A 11 -10.26 9.00 0.90
C PHE A 11 -11.33 10.07 0.78
N CYS A 12 -11.98 10.19 -0.38
CA CYS A 12 -13.01 11.18 -0.63
C CYS A 12 -14.20 11.00 0.31
N ALA A 13 -14.64 9.76 0.56
CA ALA A 13 -15.77 9.47 1.44
C ALA A 13 -15.51 9.85 2.91
N GLU A 14 -14.30 9.62 3.41
CA GLU A 14 -13.94 10.02 4.79
C GLU A 14 -13.74 11.54 4.89
N MET A 15 -13.14 12.16 3.87
CA MET A 15 -12.93 13.61 3.86
C MET A 15 -14.23 14.40 3.80
N VAL A 16 -15.19 14.01 2.96
CA VAL A 16 -16.49 14.69 2.88
C VAL A 16 -17.25 14.59 4.20
N GLY A 17 -17.15 13.46 4.92
CA GLY A 17 -17.71 13.31 6.25
C GLY A 17 -17.17 14.36 7.23
N ARG A 18 -15.85 14.50 7.29
CA ARG A 18 -15.19 15.50 8.16
C ARG A 18 -15.57 16.94 7.81
N VAL A 19 -15.72 17.24 6.53
CA VAL A 19 -16.14 18.58 6.08
C VAL A 19 -17.59 18.85 6.47
N ALA A 20 -18.49 17.88 6.29
CA ALA A 20 -19.88 18.01 6.70
C ALA A 20 -20.03 18.19 8.22
N ASP A 21 -19.28 17.43 9.03
CA ASP A 21 -19.26 17.59 10.49
C ASP A 21 -18.83 19.01 10.89
N ARG A 22 -17.79 19.56 10.25
CA ARG A 22 -17.33 20.94 10.50
C ARG A 22 -18.34 21.98 10.03
N ALA A 23 -19.00 21.75 8.91
CA ALA A 23 -20.04 22.65 8.41
C ALA A 23 -21.19 22.77 9.41
N VAL A 24 -21.66 21.66 9.99
CA VAL A 24 -22.67 21.68 11.05
C VAL A 24 -22.16 22.42 12.28
N GLN A 25 -20.91 22.16 12.70
CA GLN A 25 -20.32 22.82 13.87
C GLN A 25 -20.24 24.34 13.73
N ILE A 26 -19.93 24.86 12.53
CA ILE A 26 -19.87 26.31 12.24
C ILE A 26 -21.27 26.95 12.34
N HIS A 27 -22.31 26.25 11.88
CA HIS A 27 -23.69 26.73 11.93
C HIS A 27 -24.31 26.59 13.33
N GLY A 28 -23.66 25.89 14.26
CA GLY A 28 -24.14 25.71 15.63
C GLY A 28 -25.55 25.10 15.67
N GLY A 29 -26.42 25.64 16.52
CA GLY A 29 -27.81 25.17 16.66
C GLY A 29 -28.64 25.28 15.38
N ALA A 30 -28.34 26.24 14.50
CA ALA A 30 -29.01 26.40 13.21
C ALA A 30 -28.68 25.26 12.23
N GLY A 31 -27.52 24.63 12.37
CA GLY A 31 -27.11 23.48 11.56
C GLY A 31 -27.95 22.22 11.75
N TYR A 32 -28.73 22.14 12.84
CA TYR A 32 -29.66 21.05 13.13
C TYR A 32 -31.10 21.32 12.68
N MET A 33 -31.42 22.55 12.29
CA MET A 33 -32.77 22.92 11.89
C MET A 33 -32.98 22.56 10.41
N ALA A 34 -34.08 21.89 10.11
CA ALA A 34 -34.43 21.44 8.75
C ALA A 34 -34.67 22.60 7.75
N GLU A 35 -34.81 23.83 8.26
CA GLU A 35 -34.92 25.05 7.45
C GLU A 35 -33.61 25.38 6.72
N TYR A 36 -32.46 24.92 7.24
CA TYR A 36 -31.15 25.13 6.63
C TYR A 36 -30.71 23.89 5.86
N GLY A 37 -30.29 24.09 4.60
CA GLY A 37 -29.83 23.00 3.72
C GLY A 37 -28.63 22.19 4.23
N ILE A 38 -27.95 22.65 5.29
CA ILE A 38 -26.82 21.95 5.94
C ILE A 38 -27.27 20.62 6.56
N GLU A 39 -28.45 20.58 7.17
CA GLU A 39 -28.99 19.35 7.78
C GLU A 39 -29.19 18.26 6.72
N ARG A 40 -29.74 18.64 5.57
CA ARG A 40 -29.92 17.75 4.42
C ARG A 40 -28.58 17.29 3.85
N PHE A 41 -27.64 18.21 3.68
CA PHE A 41 -26.29 17.87 3.21
C PHE A 41 -25.61 16.85 4.14
N TYR A 42 -25.73 17.03 5.46
CA TYR A 42 -25.17 16.11 6.45
C TYR A 42 -25.73 14.68 6.31
N ARG A 43 -27.05 14.57 6.08
CA ARG A 43 -27.71 13.27 5.84
C ARG A 43 -27.23 12.60 4.56
N ASP A 44 -27.14 13.36 3.47
CA ASP A 44 -26.70 12.84 2.17
C ASP A 44 -25.24 12.35 2.23
N VAL A 45 -24.38 13.09 2.94
CA VAL A 45 -22.97 12.73 3.10
C VAL A 45 -22.77 11.39 3.81
N ARG A 46 -23.68 11.00 4.71
CA ARG A 46 -23.59 9.71 5.41
C ARG A 46 -23.66 8.52 4.46
N LEU A 47 -24.36 8.66 3.33
CA LEU A 47 -24.55 7.59 2.34
C LEU A 47 -23.24 7.17 1.66
N PHE A 48 -22.31 8.11 1.41
CA PHE A 48 -21.06 7.84 0.67
C PHE A 48 -20.15 6.79 1.33
N ARG A 49 -20.28 6.58 2.65
CA ARG A 49 -19.52 5.55 3.38
C ARG A 49 -20.06 4.13 3.19
N ILE A 50 -21.29 3.97 2.71
CA ILE A 50 -21.96 2.68 2.56
C ILE A 50 -22.08 2.29 1.08
N TYR A 51 -22.38 3.27 0.23
CA TYR A 51 -22.59 3.05 -1.20
C TYR A 51 -21.32 2.58 -1.94
N GLU A 52 -21.49 1.81 -3.03
CA GLU A 52 -20.41 1.20 -3.84
C GLU A 52 -19.37 0.40 -3.02
N GLY A 53 -19.86 -0.27 -1.96
CA GLY A 53 -19.04 -1.01 -0.99
C GLY A 53 -18.59 -0.13 0.17
N THR A 54 -18.75 -0.64 1.40
CA THR A 54 -18.46 0.13 2.62
C THR A 54 -16.98 0.52 2.72
N SER A 55 -16.65 1.55 3.52
CA SER A 55 -15.26 1.96 3.78
C SER A 55 -14.37 0.76 4.18
N GLN A 56 -14.90 -0.18 4.96
CA GLN A 56 -14.18 -1.38 5.38
C GLN A 56 -13.93 -2.37 4.23
N ILE A 57 -14.91 -2.58 3.35
CA ILE A 57 -14.72 -3.44 2.17
C ILE A 57 -13.66 -2.85 1.24
N GLN A 58 -13.65 -1.53 1.04
CA GLN A 58 -12.63 -0.86 0.24
C GLN A 58 -11.24 -1.06 0.85
N GLN A 59 -11.09 -0.94 2.17
CA GLN A 59 -9.83 -1.24 2.86
C GLN A 59 -9.40 -2.71 2.67
N LEU A 60 -10.32 -3.66 2.75
CA LEU A 60 -10.03 -5.08 2.51
C LEU A 60 -9.57 -5.36 1.08
N VAL A 61 -10.17 -4.70 0.09
CA VAL A 61 -9.75 -4.83 -1.32
C VAL A 61 -8.33 -4.27 -1.50
N ILE A 62 -8.05 -3.09 -0.93
CA ILE A 62 -6.72 -2.47 -0.97
C ILE A 62 -5.68 -3.38 -0.29
N ALA A 63 -5.96 -3.88 0.91
CA ALA A 63 -5.07 -4.78 1.66
C ALA A 63 -4.78 -6.07 0.89
N ARG A 64 -5.80 -6.69 0.30
CA ARG A 64 -5.65 -7.94 -0.46
C ARG A 64 -4.78 -7.74 -1.71
N ASN A 65 -4.94 -6.62 -2.39
CA ASN A 65 -4.13 -6.30 -3.56
C ASN A 65 -2.67 -6.00 -3.18
N MET A 66 -2.44 -5.24 -2.11
CA MET A 66 -1.08 -4.98 -1.60
C MET A 66 -0.36 -6.25 -1.17
N MET A 67 -1.05 -7.19 -0.49
CA MET A 67 -0.46 -8.48 -0.12
C MET A 67 -0.07 -9.30 -1.36
N ARG A 68 -0.87 -9.28 -2.42
CA ARG A 68 -0.57 -10.00 -3.66
C ARG A 68 0.66 -9.43 -4.36
N GLU A 69 0.78 -8.10 -4.42
CA GLU A 69 1.96 -7.41 -4.95
C GLU A 69 3.21 -7.76 -4.13
N ALA A 70 3.14 -7.66 -2.80
CA ALA A 70 4.25 -7.98 -1.91
C ALA A 70 4.71 -9.45 -2.03
N VAL A 71 3.78 -10.40 -2.17
CA VAL A 71 4.14 -11.81 -2.40
C VAL A 71 4.91 -11.94 -3.71
N ASN A 72 4.42 -11.34 -4.81
CA ASN A 72 5.06 -11.43 -6.12
C ASN A 72 6.49 -10.87 -6.15
N ASP A 73 6.82 -9.88 -5.30
CA ASP A 73 8.18 -9.33 -5.19
C ASP A 73 9.13 -10.23 -4.38
N VAL A 74 8.60 -11.08 -3.50
CA VAL A 74 9.40 -11.96 -2.62
C VAL A 74 9.72 -13.32 -3.25
N VAL A 75 8.85 -13.86 -4.12
CA VAL A 75 9.09 -15.15 -4.81
C VAL A 75 10.17 -15.17 -5.92
N PRO A 76 10.58 -14.07 -6.61
CA PRO A 76 11.48 -14.17 -7.75
C PRO A 76 12.90 -14.49 -7.32
N TRP A 77 13.40 -13.87 -6.26
CA TRP A 77 14.81 -13.98 -5.88
C TRP A 77 15.13 -15.32 -5.21
N THR A 78 14.19 -15.96 -4.52
CA THR A 78 14.40 -17.29 -3.93
C THR A 78 14.41 -18.38 -5.00
N ALA A 79 13.53 -18.32 -6.00
CA ALA A 79 13.52 -19.25 -7.13
C ALA A 79 14.73 -19.06 -8.07
N VAL A 80 15.12 -17.81 -8.36
CA VAL A 80 16.31 -17.49 -9.16
C VAL A 80 17.61 -17.81 -8.41
N ALA A 81 17.67 -17.59 -7.09
CA ALA A 81 18.83 -17.95 -6.28
C ALA A 81 19.00 -19.48 -6.17
N LEU A 82 17.93 -20.25 -5.99
CA LEU A 82 18.01 -21.71 -5.94
C LEU A 82 18.41 -22.31 -7.29
N SER A 83 17.85 -21.82 -8.40
CA SER A 83 18.24 -22.29 -9.74
C SER A 83 19.68 -21.93 -10.09
N LEU A 84 20.13 -20.70 -9.79
CA LEU A 84 21.54 -20.31 -9.94
C LEU A 84 22.47 -21.12 -9.02
N ALA A 85 22.06 -21.45 -7.79
CA ALA A 85 22.84 -22.28 -6.89
C ALA A 85 22.96 -23.73 -7.40
N ILE A 86 21.87 -24.31 -7.92
CA ILE A 86 21.87 -25.65 -8.53
C ILE A 86 22.74 -25.67 -9.80
N GLN A 87 22.64 -24.67 -10.68
CA GLN A 87 23.51 -24.56 -11.87
C GLN A 87 24.98 -24.34 -11.52
N ARG A 88 25.28 -23.65 -10.41
CA ARG A 88 26.66 -23.50 -9.90
C ARG A 88 27.19 -24.81 -9.32
N CYS A 89 26.36 -25.59 -8.62
CA CYS A 89 26.71 -26.94 -8.13
C CYS A 89 26.94 -27.95 -9.25
N ILE A 90 26.15 -27.93 -10.34
CA ILE A 90 26.36 -28.81 -11.50
C ILE A 90 27.68 -28.46 -12.21
N LYS A 91 28.05 -27.17 -12.26
CA LYS A 91 29.28 -26.71 -12.93
C LYS A 91 30.58 -27.02 -12.17
N HIS A 92 30.52 -27.40 -10.89
CA HIS A 92 31.69 -27.77 -10.09
C HIS A 92 32.02 -29.28 -10.08
N ARG A 93 31.25 -30.15 -10.75
CA ARG A 93 31.58 -31.58 -10.89
C ARG A 93 32.35 -31.95 -12.16
N GLY A 94 32.77 -30.96 -12.95
CA GLY A 94 33.61 -31.20 -14.12
C GLY A 94 34.62 -30.07 -14.31
N CYS A 95 35.89 -30.47 -14.40
CA CYS A 95 37.01 -29.70 -14.95
C CYS A 95 37.74 -28.75 -13.97
N GLY A 96 38.88 -29.25 -13.47
CA GLY A 96 39.95 -28.38 -13.01
C GLY A 96 40.53 -27.61 -14.20
N ARG A 97 40.47 -26.28 -14.15
CA ARG A 97 41.45 -25.37 -14.75
C ARG A 97 41.16 -23.93 -14.36
N SER A 98 42.23 -23.26 -13.98
CA SER A 98 42.37 -21.82 -13.72
C SER A 98 41.86 -20.95 -14.86
N VAL A 99 40.95 -20.00 -14.60
CA VAL A 99 40.90 -18.71 -15.31
C VAL A 99 40.36 -17.64 -14.35
N GLY A 100 41.10 -16.53 -14.25
CA GLY A 100 40.80 -15.42 -13.37
C GLY A 100 39.75 -14.42 -13.89
N ARG A 101 39.51 -13.45 -13.01
CA ARG A 101 38.92 -12.10 -13.20
C ARG A 101 37.68 -11.98 -14.08
N HIS A 102 36.55 -11.64 -13.45
CA HIS A 102 35.92 -10.35 -13.73
C HIS A 102 35.07 -9.83 -12.57
N SER A 103 35.39 -8.60 -12.21
CA SER A 103 34.66 -7.66 -11.37
C SER A 103 33.20 -7.50 -11.81
N ARG A 104 32.26 -7.58 -10.88
CA ARG A 104 31.03 -6.78 -10.92
C ARG A 104 30.59 -6.47 -9.49
N SER A 105 30.86 -5.21 -9.14
CA SER A 105 30.27 -4.41 -8.07
C SER A 105 29.21 -5.13 -7.25
N SER A 106 29.66 -5.73 -6.14
CA SER A 106 28.81 -5.94 -4.98
C SER A 106 28.29 -4.56 -4.59
N ARG A 107 27.02 -4.30 -4.89
CA ARG A 107 26.32 -3.12 -4.39
C ARG A 107 26.44 -3.20 -2.88
N ARG A 108 27.26 -2.30 -2.35
CA ARG A 108 27.20 -1.75 -1.00
C ARG A 108 25.73 -1.66 -0.61
N VAL A 109 25.23 -2.65 0.11
CA VAL A 109 24.02 -2.47 0.90
C VAL A 109 24.40 -1.43 1.93
N ASN A 110 23.80 -0.25 1.80
CA ASN A 110 24.01 0.89 2.69
C ASN A 110 23.72 0.44 4.12
N LEU A 111 24.78 0.17 4.89
CA LEU A 111 24.73 0.01 6.34
C LEU A 111 24.28 1.31 7.04
N GLU A 112 24.17 2.43 6.32
CA GLU A 112 23.58 3.67 6.82
C GLU A 112 22.05 3.61 6.95
N ALA A 113 21.35 2.73 6.21
CA ALA A 113 19.89 2.59 6.34
C ALA A 113 19.47 1.84 7.62
N LEU A 114 20.34 0.98 8.15
CA LEU A 114 20.10 0.26 9.41
C LEU A 114 20.34 1.13 10.65
N ARG A 115 21.00 2.28 10.51
CA ARG A 115 21.23 3.22 11.62
C ARG A 115 19.98 4.02 12.00
N TRP A 116 18.97 4.08 11.13
CA TRP A 116 17.67 4.73 11.39
C TRP A 116 16.66 3.83 12.11
N LEU A 117 16.92 2.52 12.22
CA LEU A 117 15.99 1.55 12.83
C LEU A 117 16.31 1.23 14.31
N THR A 118 17.37 1.80 14.88
CA THR A 118 17.76 1.62 16.30
C THR A 118 17.98 2.96 17.02
N ALA A 119 17.40 4.05 16.52
CA ALA A 119 17.39 5.35 17.18
C ALA A 119 15.96 5.69 17.62
N ASP A 120 15.46 4.91 18.57
CA ASP A 120 14.61 5.31 19.70
C ASP A 120 14.89 4.33 20.85
#